data_AF-A0A3R9P7J3-F1
#
_entry.id   AF-A0A3R9P7J3-F1
#
_cell.length_a   1.000
_cell.length_b   1.000
_cell.length_c   1.000
_cell.angle_alpha   90.00
_cell.angle_beta   90.00
_cell.angle_gamma   90.00
#
_symmetry.space_group_name_H-M   'P 1'
#
loop_
_entity.id
_entity.type
_entity.pdbx_description
1 polymer ?
#
loop_
_entity_poly.entity_id
_entity_poly.type
_entity_poly.pdbx_seq_one_letter_code
_entity_poly.pdbx_strand_id
1 'polypeptide(L)'
;MTSGGSGSNYILYSKATMSKMLCMRLLIVVLASLFTSSCNKKDEQTSRSEFMDAQKFSPKLLKQARAITDRMLNEPVDIRLPAHAAIRDANTAITIAEALAFSEFGEKEVRDERPYNVMYIDGYWVVTGSMKEAIVDTDKHVTIGGVFEVILDAKDGRVLRLTHGE
;
A
#
# COMPACT_ATOMS: atom_id res chain seq x y z
N MET A 1 73.84 -19.00 -42.09
CA MET A 1 72.92 -20.05 -42.56
C MET A 1 73.18 -21.29 -41.73
N THR A 2 72.37 -21.49 -40.69
CA THR A 2 72.45 -22.63 -39.78
C THR A 2 71.03 -23.12 -39.51
N SER A 3 70.91 -24.42 -39.65
CA SER A 3 69.76 -25.31 -39.56
C SER A 3 69.25 -25.56 -38.15
N GLY A 4 67.96 -25.90 -38.05
CA GLY A 4 67.49 -27.06 -37.27
C GLY A 4 66.95 -26.79 -35.86
N GLY A 5 65.81 -27.44 -35.54
CA GLY A 5 65.40 -27.67 -34.15
C GLY A 5 63.90 -27.81 -33.91
N SER A 6 63.34 -28.98 -34.26
CA SER A 6 62.01 -29.44 -33.86
C SER A 6 61.90 -29.71 -32.36
N GLY A 7 60.74 -29.43 -31.75
CA GLY A 7 60.45 -29.79 -30.36
C GLY A 7 58.98 -29.61 -29.95
N SER A 8 58.12 -30.55 -30.35
CA SER A 8 56.80 -30.77 -29.75
C SER A 8 56.93 -31.36 -28.35
N ASN A 9 56.20 -30.81 -27.38
CA ASN A 9 55.82 -31.51 -26.14
C ASN A 9 54.51 -30.92 -25.60
N TYR A 10 53.37 -31.50 -26.00
CA TYR A 10 52.11 -31.30 -25.30
C TYR A 10 51.90 -32.47 -24.33
N ILE A 11 51.95 -32.13 -23.04
CA ILE A 11 51.74 -33.05 -21.93
C ILE A 11 50.26 -33.47 -21.87
N LEU A 12 50.03 -34.78 -21.91
CA LEU A 12 48.77 -35.46 -21.67
C LEU A 12 48.25 -35.13 -20.26
N TYR A 13 47.21 -34.30 -20.15
CA TYR A 13 46.46 -34.15 -18.90
C TYR A 13 45.44 -35.28 -18.76
N SER A 14 45.65 -36.07 -17.70
CA SER A 14 44.79 -37.18 -17.25
C SER A 14 43.37 -36.71 -16.91
N LYS A 15 42.37 -37.38 -17.48
CA LYS A 15 40.91 -37.13 -17.29
C LYS A 15 40.41 -37.32 -15.85
N ALA A 16 41.24 -37.78 -14.91
CA ALA A 16 40.80 -38.16 -13.57
C ALA A 16 40.69 -36.99 -12.56
N THR A 17 41.35 -35.86 -12.80
CA THR A 17 41.34 -34.71 -11.87
C THR A 17 40.24 -33.68 -12.15
N MET A 18 39.72 -33.61 -13.38
CA MET A 18 38.62 -32.69 -13.72
C MET A 18 37.27 -33.10 -13.13
N SER A 19 37.02 -34.39 -12.90
CA SER A 19 35.73 -34.86 -12.34
C SER A 19 35.53 -34.46 -10.87
N LYS A 20 36.59 -34.50 -10.06
CA LYS A 20 36.53 -34.12 -8.64
C LYS A 20 36.38 -32.60 -8.45
N MET A 21 37.01 -31.80 -9.31
CA MET A 21 36.92 -30.34 -9.27
C MET A 21 35.56 -29.81 -9.74
N LEU A 22 34.92 -30.50 -10.69
CA LEU A 22 33.58 -30.16 -11.17
C LEU A 22 32.50 -30.48 -10.11
N CYS A 23 32.65 -31.59 -9.40
CA CYS A 23 31.71 -32.02 -8.36
C CYS A 23 31.74 -31.10 -7.11
N MET A 24 32.94 -30.62 -6.71
CA MET A 24 33.09 -29.70 -5.58
C MET A 24 32.50 -28.31 -5.86
N ARG A 25 32.58 -27.82 -7.10
CA ARG A 25 31.95 -26.55 -7.51
C ARG A 25 30.43 -26.67 -7.60
N LEU A 26 29.91 -27.82 -8.05
CA LEU A 26 28.46 -28.07 -8.06
C LEU A 26 27.88 -28.09 -6.64
N LEU A 27 28.60 -28.68 -5.69
CA LEU A 27 28.15 -28.80 -4.30
C LEU A 27 28.08 -27.45 -3.56
N ILE A 28 29.01 -26.52 -3.86
CA ILE A 28 29.01 -25.16 -3.29
C ILE A 28 27.83 -24.32 -3.82
N VAL A 29 27.47 -24.47 -5.10
CA VAL A 29 26.33 -23.75 -5.70
C VAL A 29 25.00 -24.25 -5.14
N VAL A 30 24.86 -25.57 -4.92
CA VAL A 30 23.65 -26.15 -4.29
C VAL A 30 23.51 -25.70 -2.83
N LEU A 31 24.61 -25.64 -2.06
CA LEU A 31 24.56 -25.16 -0.67
C LEU A 31 24.30 -23.66 -0.55
N ALA A 32 24.78 -22.83 -1.49
CA ALA A 32 24.48 -21.39 -1.52
C ALA A 32 23.01 -21.10 -1.88
N SER A 33 22.35 -21.98 -2.63
CA SER A 33 20.93 -21.83 -3.01
C SER A 33 19.95 -22.13 -1.86
N LEU A 34 20.38 -22.82 -0.81
CA LEU A 34 19.54 -23.12 0.37
C LEU A 34 19.47 -21.98 1.40
N PHE A 35 20.22 -20.89 1.21
CA PHE A 35 20.32 -19.79 2.18
C PHE A 35 19.57 -18.50 1.79
N THR A 36 18.78 -18.47 0.72
CA THR A 36 18.11 -17.24 0.25
C THR A 36 16.58 -17.21 0.44
N SER A 37 16.01 -18.09 1.25
CA SER A 37 14.58 -18.00 1.63
C SER A 37 14.41 -17.81 3.13
N SER A 38 14.99 -16.73 3.65
CA SER A 38 14.36 -15.98 4.74
C SER A 38 13.81 -14.70 4.13
N CYS A 39 12.68 -14.82 3.42
CA CYS A 39 11.84 -13.67 3.15
C CYS A 39 11.29 -13.22 4.50
N ASN A 40 12.02 -12.27 5.09
CA ASN A 40 11.55 -11.41 6.14
C ASN A 40 10.31 -10.69 5.56
N LYS A 41 9.13 -11.26 5.74
CA LYS A 41 7.87 -10.56 5.45
C LYS A 41 7.83 -9.42 6.44
N LYS A 42 8.27 -8.26 5.95
CA LYS A 42 8.20 -7.00 6.67
C LYS A 42 6.78 -6.82 7.16
N ASP A 43 6.70 -6.67 8.46
CA ASP A 43 5.55 -6.33 9.27
C ASP A 43 4.48 -5.57 8.48
N GLU A 44 3.37 -6.25 8.25
CA GLU A 44 2.07 -5.69 7.89
C GLU A 44 1.51 -4.94 9.10
N GLN A 45 2.24 -3.92 9.54
CA GLN A 45 1.98 -3.22 10.79
C GLN A 45 2.58 -1.80 10.79
N THR A 46 2.55 -1.11 9.66
CA THR A 46 3.03 0.29 9.56
C THR A 46 1.95 1.31 9.18
N SER A 47 0.71 0.93 8.83
CA SER A 47 -0.36 1.90 8.52
C SER A 47 -1.38 2.13 9.65
N ARG A 48 -1.44 1.25 10.67
CA ARG A 48 -2.47 1.30 11.73
C ARG A 48 -2.01 1.92 13.06
N SER A 49 -0.76 2.37 13.18
CA SER A 49 -0.11 2.60 14.49
C SER A 49 0.16 4.05 14.89
N GLU A 50 -0.53 5.02 14.30
CA GLU A 50 -0.65 6.37 14.89
C GLU A 50 -2.06 6.70 15.38
N PHE A 51 -2.90 5.68 15.65
CA PHE A 51 -3.98 5.89 16.60
C PHE A 51 -3.32 6.18 17.96
N MET A 52 -3.21 7.47 18.32
CA MET A 52 -2.58 7.90 19.57
C MET A 52 -3.19 7.11 20.73
N ASP A 53 -2.41 6.16 21.27
CA ASP A 53 -2.87 5.31 22.36
C ASP A 53 -3.33 6.21 23.51
N ALA A 54 -4.61 6.07 23.90
CA ALA A 54 -5.19 6.84 24.98
C ALA A 54 -4.35 6.74 26.26
N GLN A 55 -3.58 5.66 26.44
CA GLN A 55 -2.64 5.47 27.55
C GLN A 55 -1.52 6.52 27.63
N LYS A 56 -1.24 7.26 26.55
CA LYS A 56 -0.22 8.32 26.54
C LYS A 56 -0.71 9.61 27.21
N PHE A 57 -2.01 9.77 27.46
CA PHE A 57 -2.57 10.97 28.07
C PHE A 57 -2.74 10.81 29.59
N SER A 58 -2.63 11.93 30.32
CA SER A 58 -2.87 11.90 31.78
C SER A 58 -4.30 11.42 32.10
N PRO A 59 -4.51 10.63 33.17
CA PRO A 59 -5.84 10.18 33.55
C PRO A 59 -6.85 11.32 33.76
N LYS A 60 -6.38 12.46 34.23
CA LYS A 60 -7.19 13.68 34.40
C LYS A 60 -7.72 14.18 33.06
N LEU A 61 -6.86 14.27 32.03
CA LEU A 61 -7.24 14.74 30.69
C LEU A 61 -8.23 13.77 30.03
N LEU A 62 -7.99 12.47 30.13
CA LEU A 62 -8.91 11.46 29.60
C LEU A 62 -10.30 11.54 30.24
N LYS A 63 -10.35 11.71 31.56
CA LYS A 63 -11.61 11.89 32.30
C LYS A 63 -12.36 13.14 31.83
N GLN A 64 -11.64 14.24 31.61
CA GLN A 64 -12.22 15.48 31.12
C GLN A 64 -12.77 15.34 29.70
N ALA A 65 -11.97 14.76 28.78
CA ALA A 65 -12.39 14.54 27.40
C ALA A 65 -13.65 13.67 27.32
N ARG A 66 -13.69 12.55 28.07
CA ARG A 66 -14.87 11.68 28.16
C ARG A 66 -16.10 12.43 28.66
N ALA A 67 -15.97 13.17 29.76
CA ALA A 67 -17.10 13.91 30.32
C ALA A 67 -17.66 14.98 29.35
N ILE A 68 -16.81 15.62 28.55
CA ILE A 68 -17.24 16.55 27.51
C ILE A 68 -17.96 15.80 26.40
N THR A 69 -17.38 14.72 25.88
CA THR A 69 -17.99 13.92 24.81
C THR A 69 -19.33 13.33 25.23
N ASP A 70 -19.42 12.74 26.42
CA ASP A 70 -20.67 12.18 26.96
C ASP A 70 -21.75 13.25 27.09
N ARG A 71 -21.38 14.45 27.55
CA ARG A 71 -22.33 15.59 27.61
C ARG A 71 -22.83 15.93 26.22
N MET A 72 -21.92 16.12 25.26
CA MET A 72 -22.30 16.50 23.90
C MET A 72 -23.19 15.43 23.27
N LEU A 73 -22.86 14.15 23.37
CA LEU A 73 -23.66 13.06 22.78
C LEU A 73 -25.10 13.01 23.32
N ASN A 74 -25.34 13.52 24.53
CA ASN A 74 -26.67 13.61 25.14
C ASN A 74 -27.45 14.89 24.77
N GLU A 75 -26.80 15.90 24.18
CA GLU A 75 -27.50 17.08 23.67
C GLU A 75 -28.25 16.78 22.37
N PRO A 76 -29.36 17.47 22.06
CA PRO A 76 -29.99 17.46 20.74
C PRO A 76 -28.98 17.71 19.60
N VAL A 77 -29.20 17.03 18.45
CA VAL A 77 -28.26 17.06 17.31
C VAL A 77 -28.14 18.46 16.70
N ASP A 78 -29.24 19.19 16.62
CA ASP A 78 -29.32 20.57 16.13
C ASP A 78 -28.49 21.57 16.96
N ILE A 79 -28.29 21.28 18.25
CA ILE A 79 -27.43 22.08 19.14
C ILE A 79 -25.94 21.79 18.90
N ARG A 80 -25.61 20.54 18.54
CA ARG A 80 -24.21 20.11 18.37
C ARG A 80 -23.62 20.42 17.00
N LEU A 81 -24.43 20.43 15.96
CA LEU A 81 -23.94 20.56 14.59
C LEU A 81 -23.75 22.03 14.20
N PRO A 82 -22.70 22.35 13.43
CA PRO A 82 -22.47 23.71 12.96
C PRO A 82 -23.66 24.20 12.13
N ALA A 83 -23.99 25.49 12.21
CA ALA A 83 -25.09 26.08 11.44
C ALA A 83 -24.86 25.94 9.92
N HIS A 84 -23.61 25.96 9.48
CA HIS A 84 -23.20 25.71 8.09
C HIS A 84 -22.61 24.31 7.92
N ALA A 85 -22.40 23.89 6.67
CA ALA A 85 -21.70 22.65 6.34
C ALA A 85 -20.27 22.63 6.92
N ALA A 86 -19.85 21.50 7.49
CA ALA A 86 -18.47 21.26 7.93
C ALA A 86 -17.52 21.10 6.72
N ILE A 87 -17.97 20.40 5.67
CA ILE A 87 -17.21 20.21 4.43
C ILE A 87 -17.79 21.17 3.36
N ARG A 88 -17.09 22.28 3.14
CA ARG A 88 -17.61 23.40 2.35
C ARG A 88 -17.19 23.40 0.89
N ASP A 89 -16.16 22.63 0.54
CA ASP A 89 -15.57 22.62 -0.79
C ASP A 89 -15.05 21.22 -1.17
N ALA A 90 -14.85 21.06 -2.48
CA ALA A 90 -14.39 19.80 -3.06
C ALA A 90 -13.00 19.40 -2.57
N ASN A 91 -12.09 20.33 -2.31
CA ASN A 91 -10.73 20.01 -1.86
C ASN A 91 -10.74 19.39 -0.46
N THR A 92 -11.59 19.91 0.43
CA THR A 92 -11.80 19.35 1.76
C THR A 92 -12.42 17.95 1.66
N ALA A 93 -13.43 17.77 0.80
CA ALA A 93 -14.04 16.47 0.56
C ALA A 93 -13.03 15.44 0.04
N ILE A 94 -12.21 15.81 -0.95
CA ILE A 94 -11.12 14.98 -1.50
C ILE A 94 -10.13 14.62 -0.39
N THR A 95 -9.69 15.58 0.42
CA THR A 95 -8.70 15.34 1.47
C THR A 95 -9.20 14.32 2.49
N ILE A 96 -10.47 14.43 2.89
CA ILE A 96 -11.10 13.47 3.82
C ILE A 96 -11.25 12.10 3.15
N ALA A 97 -11.73 12.05 1.91
CA ALA A 97 -11.89 10.81 1.16
C ALA A 97 -10.55 10.07 0.98
N GLU A 98 -9.47 10.79 0.65
CA GLU A 98 -8.13 10.22 0.56
C GLU A 98 -7.64 9.69 1.89
N ALA A 99 -7.79 10.43 2.98
CA ALA A 99 -7.34 9.97 4.30
C ALA A 99 -8.03 8.65 4.70
N LEU A 100 -9.32 8.52 4.40
CA LEU A 100 -10.09 7.29 4.65
C LEU A 100 -9.67 6.16 3.71
N ALA A 101 -9.65 6.42 2.40
CA ALA A 101 -9.35 5.43 1.38
C ALA A 101 -7.88 4.95 1.45
N PHE A 102 -6.92 5.82 1.73
CA PHE A 102 -5.51 5.44 1.91
C PHE A 102 -5.34 4.49 3.09
N SER A 103 -6.08 4.70 4.17
CA SER A 103 -6.03 3.83 5.34
C SER A 103 -6.64 2.46 5.08
N GLU A 104 -7.66 2.37 4.22
CA GLU A 104 -8.41 1.14 3.97
C GLU A 104 -7.84 0.32 2.80
N PHE A 105 -7.56 0.99 1.67
CA PHE A 105 -7.18 0.36 0.39
C PHE A 105 -5.70 0.54 0.05
N GLY A 106 -5.00 1.44 0.74
CA GLY A 106 -3.60 1.72 0.51
C GLY A 106 -3.36 2.93 -0.41
N GLU A 107 -2.38 3.74 -0.03
CA GLU A 107 -2.12 5.04 -0.65
C GLU A 107 -1.79 4.96 -2.15
N LYS A 108 -1.00 3.95 -2.56
CA LYS A 108 -0.59 3.80 -3.96
C LYS A 108 -1.81 3.57 -4.87
N GLU A 109 -2.68 2.65 -4.48
CA GLU A 109 -3.86 2.26 -5.27
C GLU A 109 -4.80 3.44 -5.48
N VAL A 110 -5.17 4.11 -4.39
CA VAL A 110 -6.06 5.28 -4.45
C VAL A 110 -5.44 6.44 -5.25
N ARG A 111 -4.13 6.71 -5.10
CA ARG A 111 -3.45 7.76 -5.90
C ARG A 111 -3.43 7.43 -7.39
N ASP A 112 -3.37 6.15 -7.74
CA ASP A 112 -3.36 5.70 -9.14
C ASP A 112 -4.72 5.91 -9.83
N GLU A 113 -5.80 6.13 -9.09
CA GLU A 113 -7.15 6.42 -9.59
C GLU A 113 -7.43 7.92 -9.79
N ARG A 114 -6.41 8.79 -9.69
CA ARG A 114 -6.55 10.21 -10.02
C ARG A 114 -6.66 10.43 -11.55
N PRO A 115 -7.33 11.51 -12.01
CA PRO A 115 -8.08 12.49 -11.22
C PRO A 115 -9.41 11.92 -10.71
N TYR A 116 -9.88 12.41 -9.56
CA TYR A 116 -11.15 11.94 -8.99
C TYR A 116 -12.35 12.66 -9.61
N ASN A 117 -13.49 11.97 -9.68
CA ASN A 117 -14.77 12.60 -9.94
C ASN A 117 -15.38 13.05 -8.60
N VAL A 118 -15.72 14.34 -8.51
CA VAL A 118 -16.21 14.95 -7.26
C VAL A 118 -17.51 15.69 -7.54
N MET A 119 -18.55 15.33 -6.81
CA MET A 119 -19.89 15.90 -6.96
C MET A 119 -20.44 16.32 -5.61
N TYR A 120 -21.22 17.42 -5.61
CA TYR A 120 -22.03 17.82 -4.48
C TYR A 120 -23.50 17.64 -4.84
N ILE A 121 -24.18 16.73 -4.15
CA ILE A 121 -25.56 16.32 -4.44
C ILE A 121 -26.34 16.28 -3.13
N ASP A 122 -27.40 17.08 -3.02
CA ASP A 122 -28.36 17.07 -1.90
C ASP A 122 -27.75 17.09 -0.49
N GLY A 123 -26.67 17.84 -0.29
CA GLY A 123 -26.00 17.93 1.00
C GLY A 123 -24.86 16.92 1.20
N TYR A 124 -24.56 16.11 0.18
CA TYR A 124 -23.52 15.08 0.24
C TYR A 124 -22.40 15.37 -0.74
N TRP A 125 -21.17 15.07 -0.32
CA TRP A 125 -20.02 14.98 -1.21
C TRP A 125 -19.83 13.53 -1.65
N VAL A 126 -19.77 13.33 -2.96
CA VAL A 126 -19.45 12.03 -3.57
C VAL A 126 -18.08 12.16 -4.24
N VAL A 127 -17.12 11.36 -3.79
CA VAL A 127 -15.76 11.31 -4.32
C VAL A 127 -15.50 9.90 -4.83
N THR A 128 -15.15 9.78 -6.11
CA THR A 128 -14.83 8.50 -6.73
C THR A 128 -13.51 8.56 -7.47
N GLY A 129 -12.79 7.45 -7.48
CA GLY A 129 -11.65 7.27 -8.36
C GLY A 129 -12.05 7.28 -9.84
N SER A 130 -11.05 7.40 -10.71
CA SER A 130 -11.18 7.22 -12.15
C SER A 130 -10.37 6.01 -12.59
N MET A 131 -10.99 5.19 -13.42
CA MET A 131 -10.37 3.99 -13.96
C MET A 131 -9.39 4.38 -15.08
N LYS A 132 -8.16 3.85 -15.04
CA LYS A 132 -7.26 3.89 -16.20
C LYS A 132 -7.70 2.83 -17.21
N GLU A 133 -7.60 3.14 -18.51
CA GLU A 133 -7.98 2.20 -19.57
C GLU A 133 -7.34 0.83 -19.35
N ALA A 134 -8.12 -0.23 -19.63
CA ALA A 134 -7.75 -1.59 -19.31
C ALA A 134 -6.39 -1.96 -19.93
N ILE A 135 -5.47 -2.47 -19.12
CA ILE A 135 -4.18 -2.96 -19.59
C ILE A 135 -4.42 -4.31 -20.27
N VAL A 136 -4.18 -4.35 -21.59
CA VAL A 136 -4.13 -5.60 -22.36
C VAL A 136 -2.70 -6.12 -22.29
N ASP A 137 -2.49 -7.22 -21.57
CA ASP A 137 -1.19 -7.89 -21.59
C ASP A 137 -0.96 -8.63 -22.93
N THR A 138 0.28 -8.98 -23.21
CA THR A 138 0.71 -9.69 -24.44
C THR A 138 0.03 -11.05 -24.63
N ASP A 139 -0.66 -11.57 -23.62
CA ASP A 139 -1.37 -12.86 -23.61
C ASP A 139 -2.91 -12.71 -23.62
N LYS A 140 -3.44 -11.51 -23.90
CA LYS A 140 -4.88 -11.17 -24.00
C LYS A 140 -5.69 -11.27 -22.69
N HIS A 141 -5.07 -11.09 -21.53
CA HIS A 141 -5.83 -10.85 -20.30
C HIS A 141 -6.13 -9.35 -20.16
N VAL A 142 -7.41 -9.05 -19.92
CA VAL A 142 -7.89 -7.69 -19.61
C VAL A 142 -8.17 -7.67 -18.12
N THR A 143 -7.37 -6.92 -17.35
CA THR A 143 -7.68 -6.67 -15.94
C THR A 143 -8.57 -5.43 -15.86
N ILE A 144 -9.83 -5.63 -15.45
CA ILE A 144 -10.79 -4.56 -15.13
C ILE A 144 -10.97 -4.66 -13.62
N GLY A 145 -10.42 -3.70 -12.87
CA GLY A 145 -10.74 -3.53 -11.44
C GLY A 145 -11.76 -2.40 -11.24
N GLY A 146 -12.32 -2.26 -10.06
CA GLY A 146 -13.12 -1.07 -9.73
C GLY A 146 -12.29 0.08 -9.16
N VAL A 147 -12.99 1.12 -8.74
CA VAL A 147 -12.42 2.35 -8.15
C VAL A 147 -12.98 2.56 -6.75
N PHE A 148 -12.30 3.35 -5.92
CA PHE A 148 -12.85 3.74 -4.63
C PHE A 148 -14.06 4.68 -4.79
N GLU A 149 -14.98 4.60 -3.84
CA GLU A 149 -16.07 5.55 -3.64
C GLU A 149 -16.18 5.92 -2.16
N VAL A 150 -16.26 7.23 -1.90
CA VAL A 150 -16.56 7.80 -0.59
C VAL A 150 -17.75 8.74 -0.70
N ILE A 151 -18.75 8.56 0.17
CA ILE A 151 -19.88 9.49 0.32
C ILE A 151 -19.83 10.09 1.71
N LEU A 152 -19.80 11.42 1.79
CA LEU A 152 -19.70 12.19 3.02
C LEU A 152 -20.90 13.11 3.19
N ASP A 153 -21.49 13.16 4.39
CA ASP A 153 -22.43 14.21 4.77
C ASP A 153 -21.67 15.54 4.88
N ALA A 154 -22.04 16.54 4.09
CA ALA A 154 -21.35 17.83 4.13
C ALA A 154 -21.61 18.59 5.44
N LYS A 155 -22.72 18.31 6.14
CA LYS A 155 -23.10 18.98 7.39
C LYS A 155 -22.16 18.64 8.53
N ASP A 156 -21.95 17.34 8.77
CA ASP A 156 -21.24 16.84 9.96
C ASP A 156 -20.02 15.97 9.63
N GLY A 157 -19.73 15.72 8.36
CA GLY A 157 -18.60 14.93 7.90
C GLY A 157 -18.78 13.43 8.10
N ARG A 158 -19.98 12.96 8.42
CA ARG A 158 -20.25 11.53 8.57
C ARG A 158 -19.96 10.80 7.27
N VAL A 159 -19.27 9.67 7.39
CA VAL A 159 -19.05 8.75 6.27
C VAL A 159 -20.30 7.91 6.08
N LEU A 160 -20.96 8.05 4.92
CA LEU A 160 -22.11 7.24 4.53
C LEU A 160 -21.68 5.97 3.77
N ARG A 161 -20.60 6.07 2.99
CA ARG A 161 -20.04 4.96 2.23
C ARG A 161 -18.52 5.10 2.10
N LEU A 162 -17.82 3.97 2.18
CA LEU A 162 -16.41 3.79 1.87
C LEU A 162 -16.26 2.40 1.28
N THR A 163 -16.01 2.30 -0.02
CA THR A 163 -15.88 1.03 -0.74
C THR A 163 -14.86 1.15 -1.86
N HIS A 164 -14.38 0.01 -2.35
CA HIS A 164 -13.60 -0.12 -3.57
C HIS A 164 -14.30 -1.13 -4.48
N GLY A 165 -14.45 -0.84 -5.76
CA GLY A 165 -15.08 -1.76 -6.70
C GLY A 165 -14.13 -2.91 -7.07
N GLU A 166 -14.67 -4.11 -7.29
CA GLU A 166 -13.90 -5.28 -7.74
C GLU A 166 -13.65 -5.30 -9.25
#